data_AF-A0A1I4T7J0-F1
#
_entry.id   AF-A0A1I4T7J0-F1
#
_cell.length_a   1.000
_cell.length_b   1.000
_cell.length_c   1.000
_cell.angle_alpha   90.00
_cell.angle_beta   90.00
_cell.angle_gamma   90.00
#
_symmetry.space_group_name_H-M   'P 1'
#
loop_
_entity.id
_entity.type
_entity.pdbx_description
1 polymer ?
#
loop_
_entity_poly.entity_id
_entity_poly.type
_entity_poly.pdbx_seq_one_letter_code
_entity_poly.pdbx_strand_id
1 'polypeptide(L)' 'MIEWNDAAAVADQAFFPSPIDRREGRKPTNWITMIRLPDGIEIPTSVRDVSAFWMLLAVLRA' A
#
# COMPACT_ATOMS: atom_id res chain seq x y z
N MET A 1 -33.86 34.76 25.90
CA MET A 1 -32.42 35.01 25.69
C MET A 1 -31.78 33.63 25.60
N ILE A 2 -31.57 33.14 24.38
CA ILE A 2 -30.95 31.83 24.13
C ILE A 2 -29.51 32.14 23.74
N GLU A 3 -28.57 31.75 24.59
CA GLU A 3 -27.15 31.82 24.27
C GLU A 3 -26.85 30.75 23.22
N TRP A 4 -26.49 31.22 22.02
CA TRP A 4 -25.92 30.38 20.96
C TRP A 4 -24.47 30.09 21.35
N ASN A 5 -24.26 28.96 22.03
CA ASN A 5 -22.91 28.53 22.38
C ASN A 5 -22.27 27.78 21.20
N ASP A 6 -21.06 28.21 20.87
CA ASP A 6 -20.03 27.49 20.13
C ASP A 6 -20.28 27.15 18.64
N ALA A 7 -20.21 28.18 17.79
CA ALA A 7 -19.88 28.03 16.37
C ALA A 7 -18.36 27.92 16.13
N ALA A 8 -17.60 27.35 17.08
CA ALA A 8 -16.16 27.21 16.99
C ALA A 8 -15.77 25.74 16.78
N ALA A 9 -15.11 25.51 15.63
CA ALA A 9 -14.44 24.27 15.24
C ALA A 9 -15.33 23.15 14.68
N VAL A 10 -16.07 23.43 13.61
CA VAL A 10 -16.17 22.41 12.55
C VAL A 10 -14.83 22.42 11.81
N ALA A 11 -13.82 21.81 12.44
CA ALA A 11 -12.56 21.54 11.78
C ALA A 11 -12.87 20.62 10.61
N ASP A 12 -12.55 21.11 9.41
CA ASP A 12 -12.50 20.37 8.16
C ASP A 12 -11.49 19.22 8.31
N GLN A 13 -11.90 18.13 8.96
CA GLN A 13 -11.19 16.87 8.92
C GLN A 13 -11.35 16.33 7.51
N ALA A 14 -10.43 16.76 6.64
CA ALA A 14 -10.22 16.13 5.36
C ALA A 14 -10.24 14.61 5.56
N PHE A 15 -11.18 13.95 4.88
CA PHE A 15 -11.48 12.52 4.96
C PHE A 15 -10.32 11.70 4.37
N PHE A 16 -9.14 11.79 4.97
CA PHE A 16 -8.04 10.90 4.68
C PHE A 16 -8.21 9.71 5.60
N PRO A 17 -8.55 8.51 5.08
CA PRO A 17 -8.60 7.34 5.94
C PRO A 17 -7.23 7.18 6.59
N SER A 18 -7.22 7.10 7.93
CA SER A 18 -6.01 6.82 8.69
C SER A 18 -5.32 5.59 8.10
N PRO A 19 -3.97 5.53 8.08
CA PRO A 19 -3.24 4.39 7.54
C PRO A 19 -3.81 3.08 8.10
N ILE A 20 -4.36 2.25 7.22
CA ILE A 20 -4.96 0.97 7.62
C ILE A 20 -3.81 -0.04 7.74
N ASP A 21 -3.64 -0.57 8.95
CA ASP A 21 -2.71 -1.67 9.17
C ASP A 21 -3.10 -2.88 8.33
N ARG A 22 -2.09 -3.49 7.71
CA ARG A 22 -2.30 -4.70 6.91
C ARG A 22 -2.69 -5.85 7.82
N ARG A 23 -3.64 -6.67 7.35
CA ARG A 23 -4.11 -7.87 8.07
C ARG A 23 -3.03 -8.94 8.24
N GLU A 24 -1.99 -8.92 7.40
CA GLU A 24 -0.94 -9.94 7.36
C GLU A 24 0.45 -9.34 7.52
N GLY A 25 1.28 -10.03 8.30
CA GLY A 25 2.71 -9.74 8.40
C GLY A 25 3.44 -10.03 7.10
N ARG A 26 4.25 -9.07 6.64
CA ARG A 26 5.13 -9.21 5.48
C ARG A 26 6.58 -9.33 5.93
N LYS A 27 7.35 -10.18 5.27
CA LYS A 27 8.80 -10.29 5.46
C LYS A 27 9.51 -9.53 4.34
N PRO A 28 10.36 -8.55 4.66
CA PRO A 28 11.14 -7.85 3.64
C PRO A 28 12.15 -8.80 2.99
N THR A 29 12.40 -8.61 1.70
CA THR A 29 13.32 -9.44 0.89
C THR A 29 14.04 -8.58 -0.15
N ASN A 30 15.05 -9.16 -0.80
CA ASN A 30 15.73 -8.53 -1.95
C ASN A 30 16.07 -9.58 -3.02
N TRP A 31 15.12 -10.48 -3.29
CA TRP A 31 15.32 -11.54 -4.28
C TRP A 31 15.13 -11.00 -5.68
N ILE A 32 15.88 -11.52 -6.63
CA ILE A 32 15.72 -11.23 -8.06
C ILE A 32 15.04 -12.43 -8.71
N THR A 33 13.98 -12.20 -9.48
CA THR A 33 13.20 -13.24 -10.15
C THR A 33 12.68 -12.77 -11.50
N MET A 34 12.40 -13.72 -12.40
CA MET A 34 11.73 -13.45 -13.68
C MET A 34 10.26 -13.81 -13.51
N ILE A 35 9.36 -12.86 -13.81
CA ILE A 35 7.95 -13.19 -13.94
C ILE A 35 7.62 -13.44 -15.40
N ARG A 36 6.80 -14.46 -15.66
CA ARG A 36 6.24 -14.71 -16.99
C ARG A 36 4.81 -14.18 -17.03
N LEU A 37 4.55 -13.28 -17.97
CA LEU A 37 3.22 -12.77 -18.24
C LEU A 37 2.41 -13.77 -19.08
N PRO A 38 1.06 -13.65 -19.12
CA PRO A 38 0.20 -14.57 -19.88
C PRO A 38 0.49 -14.62 -21.39
N ASP A 39 1.06 -13.55 -21.95
CA ASP A 39 1.49 -13.46 -23.35
C ASP A 39 2.87 -14.12 -23.62
N GLY A 40 3.49 -14.68 -22.59
CA GLY A 40 4.79 -15.34 -22.65
C GLY A 40 5.99 -14.42 -22.46
N ILE A 41 5.80 -13.11 -22.31
CA ILE A 41 6.89 -12.18 -22.05
C ILE A 41 7.47 -12.43 -20.65
N GLU A 42 8.80 -12.45 -20.56
CA GLU A 42 9.51 -12.55 -19.29
C GLU A 42 10.07 -11.19 -18.87
N ILE A 43 9.80 -10.80 -17.61
CA ILE A 43 10.20 -9.51 -17.07
C ILE A 43 11.08 -9.73 -15.84
N PRO A 44 12.31 -9.18 -15.80
CA PRO A 44 13.13 -9.18 -14.60
C PRO A 44 12.51 -8.30 -13.53
N THR A 45 12.40 -8.84 -12.32
CA THR A 45 11.78 -8.16 -11.17
C THR A 45 12.56 -8.40 -9.89
N SER A 46 12.45 -7.47 -8.94
CA SER A 46 12.88 -7.67 -7.56
C SER A 46 11.69 -7.87 -6.64
N VAL A 47 11.80 -8.85 -5.74
CA VAL A 47 10.84 -9.13 -4.68
C VAL A 47 11.18 -8.28 -3.47
N ARG A 48 10.33 -7.33 -3.14
CA ARG A 48 10.53 -6.40 -2.01
C ARG A 48 10.04 -6.96 -0.70
N ASP A 49 8.92 -7.66 -0.72
CA ASP A 49 8.38 -8.34 0.45
C ASP A 49 7.46 -9.51 0.06
N VAL A 50 7.27 -10.43 1.01
CA VAL A 50 6.42 -11.61 0.88
C VAL A 50 5.49 -11.76 2.09
N SER A 51 4.25 -12.16 1.84
CA SER A 51 3.30 -12.70 2.84
C SER A 51 2.96 -14.15 2.50
N ALA A 52 2.05 -14.75 3.26
CA ALA A 52 1.59 -16.12 2.99
C ALA A 52 0.89 -16.26 1.62
N PHE A 53 0.23 -15.20 1.15
CA PHE A 53 -0.58 -15.24 -0.09
C PHE A 53 -0.06 -14.32 -1.19
N TRP A 54 0.71 -13.28 -0.83
CA TRP A 54 1.03 -12.20 -1.76
C TRP A 54 2.50 -11.84 -1.71
N MET A 55 2.95 -11.23 -2.81
CA MET A 55 4.32 -10.77 -2.97
C MET A 55 4.31 -9.38 -3.61
N LEU A 56 5.16 -8.48 -3.14
CA LEU A 56 5.37 -7.18 -3.76
C LEU A 56 6.56 -7.25 -4.72
N LEU A 57 6.31 -6.95 -5.99
CA LEU A 57 7.31 -6.95 -7.05
C LEU A 57 7.61 -5.53 -7.53
N ALA A 58 8.87 -5.29 -7.89
CA ALA A 58 9.28 -4.11 -8.64
C ALA A 58 9.94 -4.55 -9.94
N VAL A 59 9.47 -4.01 -11.06
CA VAL A 59 10.09 -4.25 -12.37
C VAL A 59 11.48 -3.64 -12.40
N LEU A 60 12.46 -4.45 -12.77
CA LEU A 60 13.81 -4.00 -13.00
C LEU A 60 13.86 -3.44 -14.42
N ARG A 61 14.17 -2.16 -14.53
CA ARG A 61 14.50 -1.55 -15.83
C ARG A 61 15.97 -1.79 -16.08
N ALA A 62 16.28 -2.24 -17.29
CA ALA A 62 17.64 -2.29 -17.82
C ALA A 62 18.16 -0.88 -18.12
#